data_AF-A0A167BY17-F1
#
_entry.id   AF-A0A167BY17-F1
#
_cell.length_a   1.000
_cell.length_b   1.000
_cell.length_c   1.000
_cell.angle_alpha   90.00
_cell.angle_beta   90.00
_cell.angle_gamma   90.00
#
_symmetry.space_group_name_H-M   'P 1'
#
loop_
_entity.id
_entity.type
_entity.pdbx_description
1 polymer ?
#
loop_
_entity_poly.entity_id
_entity_poly.type
_entity_poly.pdbx_seq_one_letter_code
_entity_poly.pdbx_strand_id
1 'polypeptide(L)' 'MNKGDVQPIEHVWEFAKVWYGKHLNPEWEKWFITEAKAIFERFNLTHDIWSLPCENRQF' A
#
# COMPACT_ATOMS: atom_id res chain seq x y z
N MET A 1 -1.61 21.58 13.03
CA MET A 1 -1.05 21.06 11.76
C MET A 1 -1.23 19.55 11.78
N ASN A 2 -2.08 19.00 10.91
CA ASN A 2 -2.35 17.56 10.88
C ASN A 2 -1.28 16.91 9.97
N LYS A 3 -0.40 16.08 10.53
CA LYS A 3 0.79 15.56 9.84
C LYS A 3 0.52 14.27 9.03
N GLY A 4 -0.75 13.85 8.93
CA GLY A 4 -1.10 12.55 8.36
C GLY A 4 -0.61 11.41 9.25
N ASP A 5 -0.36 10.24 8.65
CA ASP A 5 0.14 9.05 9.33
C ASP A 5 1.68 9.06 9.39
N VAL A 6 2.23 9.45 10.55
CA VAL A 6 3.68 9.52 10.75
C VAL A 6 4.22 8.14 11.08
N GLN A 7 4.98 7.56 10.15
CA GLN A 7 5.53 6.21 10.24
C GLN A 7 7.06 6.21 10.41
N PRO A 8 7.64 5.22 11.12
CA PRO A 8 9.08 5.01 11.13
C PRO A 8 9.62 4.72 9.72
N ILE A 9 10.81 5.25 9.39
CA ILE A 9 11.38 5.08 8.05
C ILE A 9 11.59 3.59 7.67
N GLU A 10 11.99 2.77 8.64
CA GLU A 10 12.16 1.33 8.46
C GLU A 10 10.85 0.64 8.09
N HIS A 11 9.75 1.08 8.70
CA HIS A 11 8.43 0.54 8.44
C HIS A 11 7.95 0.86 7.03
N VAL A 12 8.13 2.13 6.60
CA VAL A 12 7.84 2.56 5.22
C VAL A 12 8.75 1.83 4.22
N TRP A 13 10.01 1.57 4.58
CA TRP A 13 10.95 0.84 3.73
C TRP A 13 10.53 -0.61 3.49
N GLU A 14 10.09 -1.34 4.52
CA GLU A 14 9.57 -2.70 4.36
C GLU A 14 8.29 -2.73 3.51
N PHE A 15 7.40 -1.76 3.70
CA PHE A 15 6.22 -1.59 2.85
C PHE A 15 6.60 -1.36 1.38
N ALA A 16 7.53 -0.45 1.12
CA ALA A 16 7.97 -0.08 -0.24
C ALA A 16 8.52 -1.28 -1.02
N LYS A 17 9.24 -2.19 -0.37
CA LYS A 17 9.72 -3.42 -1.02
C LYS A 17 8.59 -4.31 -1.54
N VAL A 18 7.46 -4.38 -0.85
CA VAL A 18 6.30 -5.16 -1.32
C VAL A 18 5.52 -4.37 -2.36
N TRP A 19 5.27 -3.09 -2.09
CA TRP A 19 4.45 -2.24 -2.95
C TRP A 19 5.07 -2.03 -4.33
N TYR A 20 6.39 -1.74 -4.38
CA TYR A 20 7.13 -1.44 -5.60
C TYR A 20 7.99 -2.60 -6.11
N GLY A 21 8.22 -3.66 -5.32
CA GLY A 21 9.21 -4.70 -5.63
C GLY A 21 8.96 -5.48 -6.92
N LYS A 22 7.72 -5.46 -7.44
CA LYS A 22 7.38 -6.09 -8.71
C LYS A 22 7.42 -5.17 -9.94
N HIS A 23 7.70 -3.87 -9.79
CA HIS A 23 7.66 -2.92 -10.92
C HIS A 23 8.71 -3.20 -12.02
N LEU A 24 9.74 -4.01 -11.73
CA LEU A 24 10.73 -4.45 -12.71
C LEU A 24 10.40 -5.82 -13.33
N ASN A 25 9.33 -6.49 -12.89
CA ASN A 25 8.87 -7.72 -13.51
C ASN A 25 8.01 -7.36 -14.74
N PRO A 26 8.37 -7.82 -15.96
CA PRO A 26 7.61 -7.51 -17.18
C PRO A 26 6.19 -8.09 -17.19
N GLU A 27 5.92 -9.10 -16.36
CA GLU A 27 4.58 -9.69 -16.17
C GLU A 27 3.80 -9.04 -15.03
N TRP A 28 4.33 -7.99 -14.41
CA TRP A 28 3.63 -7.33 -13.31
C TRP A 28 2.46 -6.50 -13.80
N GLU A 29 1.29 -6.83 -13.27
CA GLU A 29 0.09 -6.00 -13.36
C GLU A 29 -0.07 -5.18 -12.09
N LYS A 30 -0.75 -4.03 -12.23
CA LYS A 30 -1.05 -3.18 -11.09
C LYS A 30 -1.96 -3.90 -10.10
N TRP A 31 -1.81 -3.57 -8.83
CA TRP A 31 -2.64 -4.11 -7.75
C TRP A 31 -4.13 -3.81 -8.00
N PHE A 32 -4.98 -4.78 -7.70
CA PHE A 32 -6.39 -4.51 -7.43
C PHE A 32 -6.53 -3.77 -6.10
N ILE A 33 -7.60 -3.00 -5.94
CA ILE A 33 -7.90 -2.29 -4.68
C ILE A 33 -7.98 -3.25 -3.49
N THR A 34 -8.54 -4.45 -3.67
CA THR A 34 -8.60 -5.49 -2.63
C THR A 34 -7.21 -5.99 -2.23
N GLU A 35 -6.31 -6.16 -3.19
CA GLU A 35 -4.92 -6.54 -2.92
C GLU A 35 -4.16 -5.42 -2.20
N ALA A 36 -4.35 -4.17 -2.62
CA ALA A 36 -3.74 -3.03 -1.97
C ALA A 36 -4.20 -2.88 -0.51
N LYS A 37 -5.50 -3.06 -0.24
CA LYS A 37 -6.05 -3.09 1.13
C LYS A 37 -5.37 -4.17 1.98
N ALA A 38 -5.25 -5.39 1.45
CA ALA A 38 -4.58 -6.48 2.15
C ALA A 38 -3.10 -6.17 2.42
N ILE A 39 -2.41 -5.48 1.50
CA ILE A 39 -1.04 -5.01 1.72
C ILE A 39 -1.01 -3.96 2.84
N PHE A 40 -1.89 -2.95 2.83
CA PHE A 40 -1.92 -1.92 3.88
C PHE A 40 -2.19 -2.52 5.27
N GLU A 41 -3.16 -3.43 5.38
CA GLU A 41 -3.45 -4.16 6.62
C GLU A 41 -2.25 -4.98 7.11
N ARG A 42 -1.56 -5.69 6.20
CA ARG A 42 -0.34 -6.44 6.53
C ARG A 42 0.75 -5.56 7.14
N PHE A 43 0.85 -4.31 6.71
CA PHE A 43 1.79 -3.32 7.26
C PHE A 43 1.16 -2.47 8.37
N ASN A 44 -0.03 -2.76 8.89
CA ASN A 44 -0.68 -1.94 9.92
C ASN A 44 -0.82 -0.44 9.53
N LEU A 45 -0.93 -0.16 8.24
CA LEU A 45 -1.22 1.17 7.69
C LEU A 45 -2.74 1.39 7.72
N THR A 46 -3.28 1.61 8.92
CA THR A 46 -4.73 1.59 9.20
C THR A 46 -5.34 2.98 9.42
N HIS A 47 -4.53 4.04 9.37
CA HIS A 47 -5.03 5.41 9.44
C HIS A 47 -5.97 5.71 8.25
N ASP A 48 -6.97 6.56 8.46
CA ASP A 48 -7.95 6.98 7.44
C ASP A 48 -7.37 7.43 6.10
N ILE A 49 -6.12 7.88 6.04
CA ILE A 49 -5.47 8.27 4.79
C ILE A 49 -5.17 7.09 3.86
N TRP A 50 -5.12 5.87 4.42
CA TRP A 50 -4.90 4.61 3.71
C TRP A 50 -6.21 3.92 3.30
N SER A 51 -7.35 4.47 3.71
CA SER A 51 -8.67 3.92 3.38
C SER A 51 -8.96 4.00 1.89
N LEU A 52 -9.17 2.84 1.27
CA LEU A 52 -9.54 2.72 -0.14
C LEU A 52 -11.03 2.37 -0.29
N PRO A 53 -11.69 2.76 -1.41
CA PRO A 53 -13.08 2.37 -1.67
C PRO A 53 -13.24 0.85 -1.80
N CYS A 54 -14.44 0.32 -1.61
CA CYS A 54 -14.74 -1.10 -1.85
C CYS A 54 -15.14 -1.32 -3.31
N GLU A 55 -14.19 -1.14 -4.21
CA GLU A 55 -14.37 -1.36 -5.66
C GLU A 55 -13.40 -2.43 -6.14
N ASN A 56 -13.82 -3.29 -7.07
CA ASN A 56 -12.94 -4.27 -7.69
C ASN A 56 -12.29 -3.70 -8.95
N ARG A 57 -11.44 -2.70 -8.77
CA ARG A 57 -10.73 -1.97 -9.84
C ARG A 57 -9.21 -2.03 -9.58
N GLN A 58 -8.41 -1.99 -10.64
CA GLN A 58 -6.95 -1.84 -10.56
C GLN A 58 -6.55 -0.36 -10.45
N PHE A 59 -5.40 -0.10 -9.81
CA PHE A 59 -4.78 1.23 -9.77
C PHE A 59 -4.29 1.73 -11.15
#